data_AF-A0A453Q1Y7-F1
#
_entry.id   AF-A0A453Q1Y7-F1
#
_cell.length_a   1.000
_cell.length_b   1.000
_cell.length_c   1.000
_cell.angle_alpha   90.00
_cell.angle_beta   90.00
_cell.angle_gamma   90.00
#
_symmetry.space_group_name_H-M   'P 1'
#
loop_
_entity.id
_entity.type
_entity.pdbx_description
1 polymer ?
#
loop_
_entity_poly.entity_id
_entity_poly.type
_entity_poly.pdbx_seq_one_letter_code
_entity_poly.pdbx_strand_id
1 'polypeptide(L)'
;MQAWSLWKDGNTKDFVDSSIVGSFSLNETLRCIHIGLLCVQGSPNARPLVSSIVSFLENGDISLPTPKEPMYFAEDNYGTDGAAENTVKSANNMSITVLEGR
;
A
#
# COMPACT_ATOMS: atom_id res chain seq x y z
N MET A 1 -6.59 7.97 5.65
CA MET A 1 -6.16 7.54 4.30
C MET A 1 -7.40 7.14 3.51
N GLN A 2 -7.81 7.91 2.50
CA GLN A 2 -9.11 7.74 1.82
C GLN A 2 -9.20 6.44 1.00
N ALA A 3 -8.12 6.05 0.33
CA ALA A 3 -8.06 4.86 -0.51
C ALA A 3 -8.40 3.56 0.25
N TRP A 4 -7.77 3.31 1.40
CA TRP A 4 -8.03 2.07 2.16
C TRP A 4 -9.49 1.94 2.62
N SER A 5 -10.08 3.02 3.13
CA SER A 5 -11.49 3.03 3.54
C SER A 5 -12.43 2.73 2.37
N LEU A 6 -12.23 3.42 1.23
CA LEU A 6 -13.02 3.16 0.02
C LEU A 6 -12.90 1.71 -0.47
N TRP A 7 -11.72 1.09 -0.31
CA TRP A 7 -11.51 -0.30 -0.72
C TRP A 7 -12.22 -1.27 0.23
N LYS A 8 -12.12 -1.04 1.55
CA LYS A 8 -12.85 -1.82 2.56
C LYS A 8 -14.37 -1.73 2.35
N ASP A 9 -14.86 -0.56 1.97
CA ASP A 9 -16.29 -0.31 1.73
C ASP A 9 -16.75 -0.77 0.33
N GLY A 10 -15.84 -1.29 -0.51
CA GLY A 10 -16.14 -1.73 -1.87
C GLY A 10 -16.53 -0.59 -2.82
N ASN A 11 -16.20 0.66 -2.49
CA ASN A 11 -16.56 1.83 -3.27
C ASN A 11 -15.51 2.14 -4.34
N THR A 12 -15.57 1.38 -5.43
CA THR A 12 -14.62 1.49 -6.55
C THR A 12 -14.77 2.78 -7.35
N LYS A 13 -15.96 3.40 -7.37
CA LYS A 13 -16.22 4.58 -8.20
C LYS A 13 -15.45 5.79 -7.72
N ASP A 14 -15.33 5.95 -6.40
CA ASP A 14 -14.61 7.05 -5.77
C ASP A 14 -13.08 6.86 -5.79
N PHE A 15 -12.61 5.70 -6.26
CA PHE A 15 -11.19 5.39 -6.45
C PHE A 15 -10.64 5.85 -7.80
N VAL A 16 -11.52 6.01 -8.79
CA VAL A 16 -11.14 6.25 -10.18
C VAL A 16 -11.26 7.73 -10.47
N ASP A 17 -10.22 8.29 -11.08
CA ASP A 17 -10.25 9.68 -11.53
C ASP A 17 -11.38 9.86 -12.58
N SER A 18 -12.20 10.89 -12.38
CA SER A 18 -13.32 11.22 -13.28
C SER A 18 -12.93 11.35 -14.76
N SER A 19 -11.69 11.72 -15.07
CA SER A 19 -11.17 11.89 -16.43
C SER A 19 -11.04 10.57 -17.21
N ILE A 20 -11.02 9.44 -16.51
CA ILE A 20 -10.86 8.11 -17.10
C ILE A 20 -12.07 7.20 -16.87
N VAL A 21 -13.16 7.76 -16.33
CA VAL A 21 -14.40 7.01 -16.14
C VAL A 21 -14.96 6.62 -17.50
N GLY A 22 -15.19 5.32 -17.69
CA GLY A 22 -15.74 4.75 -18.93
C GLY A 22 -14.70 4.25 -19.94
N SER A 23 -13.39 4.46 -19.70
CA SER A 23 -12.32 3.93 -20.57
C SER A 23 -11.78 2.55 -20.16
N PHE A 24 -12.24 2.00 -19.03
CA PHE A 24 -11.73 0.76 -18.46
C PHE A 24 -12.84 -0.17 -18.01
N SER A 25 -12.53 -1.48 -17.95
CA SER A 25 -13.45 -2.45 -17.36
C SER A 25 -13.44 -2.36 -15.82
N LEU A 26 -14.59 -2.62 -15.20
CA LEU A 26 -14.71 -2.61 -13.73
C LEU A 26 -13.79 -3.67 -13.09
N ASN A 27 -13.65 -4.84 -13.73
CA ASN A 27 -12.77 -5.91 -13.26
C ASN A 27 -11.29 -5.52 -13.30
N GLU A 28 -10.83 -4.89 -14.37
CA GLU A 28 -9.46 -4.38 -14.49
C GLU A 28 -9.20 -3.29 -13.46
N THR A 29 -10.16 -2.38 -13.25
CA THR A 29 -10.08 -1.33 -12.24
C THR A 29 -9.93 -1.92 -10.83
N LEU A 30 -10.82 -2.84 -10.45
CA LEU A 30 -10.76 -3.52 -9.16
C LEU A 30 -9.42 -4.22 -8.95
N ARG A 31 -8.94 -4.88 -10.00
CA ARG A 31 -7.65 -5.57 -9.96
C ARG A 31 -6.49 -4.60 -9.76
N CYS A 32 -6.44 -3.51 -10.52
CA CYS A 32 -5.40 -2.49 -10.40
C CYS A 32 -5.38 -1.87 -9.00
N ILE A 33 -6.55 -1.57 -8.42
CA ILE A 33 -6.66 -1.09 -7.04
C ILE A 33 -6.09 -2.12 -6.07
N HIS A 34 -6.50 -3.39 -6.21
CA HIS A 34 -6.07 -4.48 -5.33
C HIS A 34 -4.55 -4.71 -5.38
N ILE A 35 -3.97 -4.73 -6.58
CA ILE A 35 -2.52 -4.83 -6.80
C ILE A 35 -1.82 -3.61 -6.20
N GLY A 36 -2.34 -2.40 -6.42
CA GLY A 36 -1.79 -1.17 -5.85
C GLY A 36 -1.69 -1.22 -4.32
N LEU A 37 -2.73 -1.75 -3.66
CA LEU A 37 -2.75 -1.94 -2.22
C LEU A 37 -1.76 -3.02 -1.72
N LEU A 38 -1.47 -4.04 -2.54
CA LEU A 38 -0.42 -5.02 -2.25
C LEU A 38 0.98 -4.43 -2.39
N CYS A 39 1.20 -3.52 -3.33
CA CYS A 39 2.50 -2.88 -3.56
C CYS A 39 2.93 -1.95 -2.41
N VAL A 40 1.97 -1.37 -1.69
CA VAL A 40 2.23 -0.41 -0.59
C VAL A 40 2.16 -1.02 0.80
N GLN A 41 2.27 -2.36 0.89
CA GLN A 41 2.28 -3.05 2.18
C GLN A 41 3.45 -2.59 3.07
N GLY A 42 3.17 -2.42 4.37
CA GLY A 42 4.15 -1.94 5.35
C GLY A 42 5.36 -2.87 5.46
N SER A 43 5.12 -4.19 5.44
CA SER A 43 6.20 -5.18 5.37
C SER A 43 6.69 -5.34 3.93
N PRO A 44 8.00 -5.17 3.65
CA PRO A 44 8.57 -5.40 2.32
C PRO A 44 8.31 -6.80 1.78
N ASN A 45 8.32 -7.82 2.66
CA ASN A 45 8.09 -9.21 2.28
C ASN A 45 6.63 -9.51 1.90
N ALA A 46 5.70 -8.59 2.22
CA ALA A 46 4.31 -8.71 1.83
C ALA A 46 4.02 -8.04 0.47
N ARG A 47 5.00 -7.35 -0.12
CA ARG A 47 4.87 -6.72 -1.44
C ARG A 47 5.08 -7.77 -2.53
N PRO A 48 4.24 -7.80 -3.57
CA PRO A 48 4.39 -8.76 -4.65
C PRO A 48 5.68 -8.47 -5.45
N LEU A 49 6.26 -9.52 -6.02
CA LEU A 49 7.34 -9.37 -7.00
C LEU A 49 6.81 -8.69 -8.26
N VAL A 50 7.66 -7.94 -8.96
CA VAL A 50 7.29 -7.29 -10.22
C VAL A 50 6.81 -8.32 -11.26
N SER A 51 7.44 -9.49 -11.32
CA SER A 51 6.99 -10.58 -12.18
C SER A 51 5.57 -11.05 -11.84
N SER A 52 5.24 -11.18 -10.55
CA SER A 52 3.90 -11.53 -10.11
C SER A 52 2.89 -10.45 -10.50
N ILE A 53 3.23 -9.17 -10.34
CA ILE A 53 2.39 -8.04 -10.76
C ILE A 53 2.05 -8.14 -12.25
N VAL A 54 3.06 -8.37 -13.11
CA VAL A 54 2.85 -8.54 -14.55
C VAL A 54 1.91 -9.71 -14.84
N SER A 55 2.16 -10.87 -14.21
CA SER A 55 1.27 -12.03 -14.36
C SER A 55 -0.16 -11.74 -13.91
N PHE A 56 -0.38 -10.99 -12.84
CA PHE A 56 -1.72 -10.64 -12.38
C PHE A 56 -2.44 -9.70 -13.36
N LEU A 57 -1.72 -8.78 -13.97
CA LEU A 57 -2.27 -7.86 -14.98
C LEU A 57 -2.65 -8.62 -16.25
N GLU A 58 -1.80 -9.53 -16.72
CA GLU A 58 -2.00 -10.33 -17.93
C GLU A 58 -3.06 -11.43 -17.74
N ASN A 59 -3.07 -12.10 -16.58
CA ASN A 59 -3.92 -13.26 -16.31
C ASN A 59 -4.95 -12.93 -15.25
N GLY A 60 -6.18 -12.73 -15.70
CA GLY A 60 -7.23 -12.23 -14.84
C GLY A 60 -7.88 -13.18 -13.86
N ASP A 61 -7.60 -14.47 -13.99
CA ASP A 61 -8.17 -15.54 -13.18
C ASP A 61 -7.29 -15.92 -11.98
N ILE A 62 -6.19 -15.20 -11.75
CA ILE A 62 -5.29 -15.47 -10.63
C ILE A 62 -5.90 -14.91 -9.34
N SER A 63 -6.07 -15.78 -8.35
CA SER A 63 -6.48 -15.38 -7.00
C SER A 63 -5.38 -14.53 -6.36
N LEU A 64 -5.71 -13.28 -6.02
CA LEU A 64 -4.79 -12.34 -5.39
C LEU A 64 -4.89 -12.44 -3.85
N PRO A 65 -3.77 -12.34 -3.12
CA PRO A 65 -3.81 -12.29 -1.67
C PRO A 65 -4.52 -11.04 -1.19
N THR A 66 -5.18 -11.11 -0.02
CA THR A 66 -5.87 -9.94 0.55
C THR A 66 -4.87 -8.93 1.12
N PRO A 67 -4.93 -7.65 0.70
CA PRO A 67 -4.15 -6.57 1.30
C PRO A 67 -4.39 -6.48 2.81
N LYS A 68 -3.35 -6.16 3.57
CA LYS A 68 -3.48 -5.82 5.00
C LYS A 68 -3.64 -4.32 5.18
N GLU A 69 -4.28 -3.95 6.29
CA GLU A 69 -4.47 -2.57 6.69
C GLU A 69 -3.11 -1.86 6.83
N PRO A 70 -2.91 -0.72 6.15
CA PRO A 70 -1.69 0.05 6.28
C PRO A 70 -1.42 0.41 7.73
N MET A 71 -0.18 0.29 8.19
CA MET A 71 0.20 0.47 9.59
C MET A 71 -0.15 1.87 10.14
N TYR A 72 -0.31 2.88 9.27
CA TYR A 72 -0.77 4.22 9.63
C TYR A 72 -2.17 4.25 10.30
N PHE A 73 -3.00 3.22 10.12
CA PHE A 73 -4.32 3.13 10.78
C PHE A 73 -4.26 2.61 12.22
N ALA A 74 -3.11 2.09 12.68
CA ALA A 74 -3.00 1.48 14.00
C ALA A 74 -2.73 2.49 15.14
N GLU A 75 -2.49 3.76 14.85
CA GLU A 75 -2.03 4.74 15.86
C GLU A 75 -3.14 5.44 16.68
N ASP A 76 -4.42 5.30 16.33
CA ASP A 76 -5.52 5.99 17.06
C ASP A 76 -6.24 5.12 18.12
N ASN A 77 -5.67 3.97 18.50
CA ASN A 77 -6.22 3.12 19.59
C ASN A 77 -5.25 2.93 20.76
N TYR A 78 -4.30 3.83 20.96
CA TYR A 78 -3.69 3.99 22.28
C TYR A 78 -4.53 4.98 23.08
N GLY A 79 -5.47 4.43 23.84
CA GLY A 79 -6.20 5.17 24.86
C GLY A 79 -5.21 5.96 25.71
N THR A 80 -5.50 7.24 25.89
CA THR A 80 -5.05 8.03 27.03
C THR A 80 -5.33 7.24 28.30
N ASP A 81 -4.31 6.61 28.86
CA ASP A 81 -4.15 6.36 30.29
C ASP A 81 -2.73 5.86 30.59
N GLY A 82 -1.97 6.68 31.32
CA GLY A 82 -0.83 6.23 32.13
C GLY A 82 0.52 6.03 31.44
N ALA A 83 1.40 7.03 31.61
CA ALA A 83 2.86 6.95 31.75
C ALA A 83 3.60 5.66 31.29
N ALA A 84 4.37 5.76 30.19
CA ALA A 84 5.80 5.41 30.11
C ALA A 84 6.29 5.48 28.65
N GLU A 85 7.14 6.48 28.42
CA GLU A 85 8.32 6.50 27.55
C GLU A 85 8.61 5.23 26.72
N ASN A 86 8.52 5.35 25.39
CA ASN A 86 9.54 4.87 24.43
C ASN A 86 9.20 5.37 23.03
N THR A 87 9.60 6.61 22.73
CA THR A 87 9.67 7.10 21.36
C THR A 87 10.79 6.34 20.64
N VAL A 88 10.45 5.26 19.93
CA VAL A 88 11.37 4.65 18.98
C VAL A 88 11.45 5.56 17.76
N LYS A 89 12.33 6.56 17.84
CA LYS A 89 12.77 7.34 16.69
C LYS A 89 13.45 6.36 15.73
N SER A 90 12.88 6.14 14.55
CA SER A 90 13.55 5.39 13.49
C SER A 90 14.82 6.14 13.08
N ALA A 91 15.97 5.66 13.56
CA ALA A 91 17.27 6.15 13.13
C ALA A 91 17.56 5.52 11.75
N ASN A 92 17.28 6.25 10.68
CA ASN A 92 17.87 5.93 9.39
C ASN A 92 19.38 6.22 9.50
N ASN A 93 20.19 5.17 9.63
CA ASN A 93 21.66 5.25 9.54
C ASN A 93 22.08 5.51 8.08
N MET A 94 21.91 6.75 7.63
CA MET A 94 22.50 7.23 6.38
C MET A 94 23.99 7.52 6.62
N SER A 95 24.88 6.67 6.12
CA SER A 95 26.32 6.96 6.13
C SER A 95 26.68 7.80 4.91
N ILE A 96 27.26 8.98 5.15
CA ILE A 96 27.88 9.81 4.10
C ILE A 96 29.29 9.29 3.85
N THR A 97 29.55 8.75 2.67
CA THR A 97 30.90 8.48 2.18
C THR A 97 31.46 9.75 1.54
N VAL A 98 32.58 10.27 2.08
CA VAL A 98 33.35 11.33 1.44
C VAL A 98 34.19 10.69 0.33
N LEU A 99 34.02 11.17 -0.91
CA LEU A 99 34.89 10.81 -2.03
C LEU A 99 36.19 11.63 -1.92
N GLU A 100 37.30 10.96 -1.62
CA GLU A 100 38.63 11.58 -1.73
C GLU A 100 39.19 11.30 -3.13
N GLY A 101 39.27 12.35 -3.95
CA GLY A 101 39.91 12.29 -5.26
C GLY A 101 41.43 12.27 -5.12
N ARG A 102 42.10 11.47 -5.96
CA ARG A 102 43.55 11.52 -6.17
C ARG A 102 43.89 12.39 -7.36
#